data_AF-A0A614Z7V9-F1
#
_entry.id   AF-A0A614Z7V9-F1
#
_cell.length_a   1.000
_cell.length_b   1.000
_cell.length_c   1.000
_cell.angle_alpha   90.00
_cell.angle_beta   90.00
_cell.angle_gamma   90.00
#
_symmetry.space_group_name_H-M   'P 1'
#
loop_
_entity.id
_entity.type
_entity.pdbx_description
1 polymer ?
#
loop_
_entity_poly.entity_id
_entity_poly.type
_entity_poly.pdbx_seq_one_letter_code
_entity_poly.pdbx_strand_id
1 'polypeptide(L)'
;MSRFVLGNCIDVMARIPDNAIDFILTDPPYLVGFRDRSGRTIAGDKTDEWLQPACNEMFRVLKKDALMVSFYGWNRVDRFMAAWKNAGFSVVGHLVFTKNYTSKAAYVGYRHECAYILAKGRPRLPQNPLPDVLGWK
;
A
#
# COMPACT_ATOMS: atom_id res chain seq x y z
N MET A 1 6.50 12.69 19.36
CA MET A 1 6.60 13.90 18.52
C MET A 1 6.27 13.49 17.09
N SER A 2 5.40 14.22 16.39
CA SER A 2 4.98 13.91 15.01
C SER A 2 5.71 14.80 14.02
N ARG A 3 6.03 14.30 12.82
CA ARG A 3 6.70 15.04 11.75
C ARG A 3 5.99 14.85 10.42
N PHE A 4 5.83 15.93 9.67
CA PHE A 4 5.39 15.92 8.28
C PHE A 4 6.56 16.32 7.40
N VAL A 5 6.75 15.64 6.26
CA VAL A 5 7.86 15.90 5.34
C VAL A 5 7.27 16.07 3.94
N LEU A 6 7.56 17.21 3.33
CA LEU A 6 7.20 17.48 1.93
C LEU A 6 8.33 17.00 1.02
N GLY A 7 8.03 16.10 0.08
CA GLY A 7 8.99 15.63 -0.91
C GLY A 7 8.54 14.37 -1.64
N ASN A 8 9.34 13.96 -2.64
CA ASN A 8 9.20 12.66 -3.26
C ASN A 8 9.51 11.56 -2.22
N CYS A 9 8.61 10.59 -2.06
CA CYS A 9 8.75 9.58 -1.00
C CYS A 9 10.01 8.72 -1.16
N ILE A 10 10.48 8.48 -2.39
CA ILE A 10 11.70 7.71 -2.65
C ILE A 10 12.90 8.49 -2.13
N ASP A 11 13.02 9.77 -2.49
CA ASP A 11 14.13 10.64 -2.04
C ASP A 11 14.12 10.89 -0.53
N VAL A 12 12.92 10.99 0.06
CA VAL A 12 12.75 11.15 1.50
C VAL A 12 13.16 9.86 2.22
N MET A 13 12.69 8.69 1.77
CA MET A 13 13.05 7.41 2.38
C MET A 13 14.54 7.12 2.25
N ALA A 14 15.18 7.48 1.12
CA ALA A 14 16.62 7.32 0.92
C ALA A 14 17.49 7.98 2.00
N ARG A 15 16.94 8.97 2.73
CA ARG A 15 17.62 9.66 3.85
C ARG A 15 17.34 9.03 5.21
N ILE A 16 16.40 8.09 5.29
CA ILE A 16 16.07 7.33 6.50
C ILE A 16 17.05 6.15 6.60
N PRO A 17 17.67 5.90 7.77
CA PRO A 17 18.53 4.73 7.96
C PRO A 17 17.81 3.40 7.70
N ASP A 18 18.58 2.38 7.35
CA ASP A 18 18.09 1.00 7.23
C ASP A 18 17.45 0.54 8.55
N ASN A 19 16.37 -0.24 8.46
CA ASN A 19 15.70 -0.82 9.62
C ASN A 19 15.34 0.21 10.71
N ALA A 20 14.95 1.42 10.32
CA ALA A 20 14.56 2.48 11.25
C ALA A 20 13.05 2.54 11.53
N ILE A 21 12.22 1.97 10.65
CA ILE A 21 10.76 2.07 10.70
C ILE A 21 10.14 0.77 11.24
N ASP A 22 9.30 0.89 12.27
CA ASP A 22 8.62 -0.26 12.91
C ASP A 22 7.40 -0.76 12.13
N PHE A 23 6.75 0.11 11.37
CA PHE A 23 5.55 -0.20 10.61
C PHE A 23 5.35 0.80 9.47
N ILE A 24 4.87 0.32 8.32
CA ILE A 24 4.51 1.17 7.18
C ILE A 24 3.02 0.99 6.89
N LEU A 25 2.30 2.11 6.79
CA LEU A 25 0.97 2.17 6.20
C LEU A 25 1.03 3.07 4.98
N THR A 26 0.61 2.58 3.82
CA THR A 26 0.64 3.36 2.59
C THR A 26 -0.63 3.19 1.76
N ASP A 27 -1.06 4.31 1.19
CA ASP A 27 -2.12 4.40 0.18
C ASP A 27 -1.54 5.06 -1.07
N PRO A 28 -0.83 4.30 -1.92
CA PRO A 28 -0.11 4.86 -3.05
C PRO A 28 -1.06 5.20 -4.21
N PRO A 29 -0.61 5.95 -5.24
CA PRO A 29 -1.35 6.05 -6.51
C PRO A 29 -1.68 4.66 -7.08
N TYR A 30 -2.91 4.45 -7.55
CA TYR A 30 -3.43 3.14 -7.99
C TYR A 30 -3.13 2.78 -9.45
N LEU A 31 -2.41 3.64 -10.15
CA LEU A 31 -2.05 3.47 -11.56
C LEU A 31 -3.27 3.48 -12.50
N VAL A 32 -4.34 4.17 -12.09
CA VAL A 32 -5.62 4.19 -12.82
C VAL A 32 -5.77 5.43 -13.72
N GLY A 33 -4.79 6.33 -13.72
CA GLY A 33 -4.81 7.57 -14.48
C GLY A 33 -5.93 8.50 -14.05
N PHE A 34 -6.17 8.60 -12.73
CA PHE A 34 -7.25 9.39 -12.15
C PHE A 34 -7.26 10.81 -12.70
N ARG A 35 -8.45 11.22 -13.14
CA ARG A 35 -8.75 12.58 -13.56
C ARG A 35 -10.16 12.92 -13.11
N ASP A 36 -10.32 13.96 -12.31
CA ASP A 36 -11.65 14.43 -11.92
C ASP A 36 -12.25 15.38 -12.97
N ARG A 37 -13.47 15.88 -12.70
CA ARG A 37 -14.23 16.74 -13.63
C ARG A 37 -13.58 18.11 -13.87
N SER A 38 -12.76 18.60 -12.93
CA SER A 38 -11.99 19.84 -13.12
C SER A 38 -10.64 19.59 -13.80
N GLY A 39 -10.31 18.32 -14.08
CA GLY A 39 -9.09 17.92 -14.77
C GLY A 39 -7.89 17.69 -13.85
N ARG A 40 -8.08 17.70 -12.52
CA ARG A 40 -7.02 17.38 -11.56
C ARG A 40 -6.59 15.92 -11.72
N THR A 41 -5.29 15.70 -11.72
CA THR A 41 -4.67 14.38 -11.81
C THR A 41 -3.82 14.07 -10.59
N ILE A 42 -3.58 12.78 -10.33
CA ILE A 42 -2.68 12.32 -9.26
C ILE A 42 -1.29 12.07 -9.86
N ALA A 43 -0.25 12.60 -9.22
CA ALA A 43 1.14 12.36 -9.63
C ALA A 43 1.50 10.88 -9.43
N GLY A 44 2.23 10.29 -10.38
CA GLY A 44 2.58 8.86 -10.35
C GLY A 44 1.42 7.91 -10.65
N ASP A 45 0.24 8.39 -11.05
CA ASP A 45 -0.93 7.52 -11.22
C ASP A 45 -1.13 6.97 -12.65
N LYS A 46 -0.22 7.29 -13.59
CA LYS A 46 -0.31 6.80 -14.98
C LYS A 46 0.65 5.64 -15.24
N THR A 47 1.85 5.77 -14.72
CA THR A 47 2.99 4.92 -15.00
C THR A 47 3.60 4.42 -13.69
N ASP A 48 4.24 3.26 -13.74
CA ASP A 48 4.65 2.49 -12.57
C ASP A 48 6.15 2.54 -12.28
N GLU A 49 6.89 3.46 -12.89
CA GLU A 49 8.36 3.54 -12.72
C GLU A 49 8.76 3.83 -11.28
N TRP A 50 7.90 4.50 -10.50
CA TRP A 50 8.13 4.77 -9.08
C TRP A 50 7.88 3.55 -8.19
N LEU A 51 7.11 2.57 -8.65
CA LEU A 51 6.56 1.51 -7.79
C LEU A 51 7.66 0.60 -7.25
N GLN A 52 8.54 0.09 -8.12
CA GLN A 52 9.64 -0.77 -7.70
C GLN A 52 10.67 -0.03 -6.82
N PRO A 53 11.18 1.18 -7.18
CA PRO A 53 12.06 1.93 -6.31
C PRO A 53 11.45 2.25 -4.93
N ALA A 54 10.17 2.64 -4.89
CA ALA A 54 9.49 2.89 -3.63
C ALA A 54 9.39 1.62 -2.77
N CYS A 55 9.08 0.46 -3.37
CA CYS A 55 9.03 -0.81 -2.65
C CYS A 55 10.40 -1.22 -2.10
N ASN A 56 11.47 -0.98 -2.85
CA ASN A 56 12.85 -1.24 -2.39
C ASN A 56 13.20 -0.39 -1.17
N GLU A 57 12.90 0.91 -1.21
CA GLU A 57 13.14 1.81 -0.09
C GLU A 57 12.27 1.45 1.12
N MET A 58 10.99 1.12 0.93
CA MET A 58 10.11 0.65 2.00
C MET A 58 10.66 -0.61 2.67
N PHE A 59 11.18 -1.58 1.89
CA PHE A 59 11.79 -2.78 2.44
C PHE A 59 13.09 -2.46 3.21
N ARG A 60 13.92 -1.55 2.69
CA ARG A 60 15.18 -1.15 3.33
C ARG A 60 14.95 -0.50 4.68
N VAL A 61 14.05 0.49 4.74
CA VAL A 61 13.79 1.26 5.98
C VAL A 61 12.97 0.49 7.01
N LEU A 62 12.14 -0.47 6.59
CA LEU A 62 11.35 -1.30 7.51
C LEU A 62 12.28 -2.23 8.31
N LYS A 63 12.05 -2.34 9.62
CA LYS A 63 12.78 -3.27 10.50
C LYS A 63 12.60 -4.73 10.07
N LYS A 64 13.57 -5.57 10.42
CA LYS A 64 13.43 -7.03 10.30
C LYS A 64 12.27 -7.50 11.19
N ASP A 65 11.51 -8.46 10.70
CA ASP A 65 10.35 -9.05 11.37
C ASP A 65 9.25 -8.03 11.69
N ALA A 66 9.03 -7.09 10.77
CA ALA A 66 7.98 -6.07 10.84
C ALA A 66 7.00 -6.13 9.66
N LEU A 67 5.88 -5.42 9.81
CA LEU A 67 4.76 -5.43 8.88
C LEU A 67 4.65 -4.11 8.11
N MET A 68 4.11 -4.22 6.91
CA MET A 68 3.67 -3.12 6.07
C MET A 68 2.24 -3.40 5.61
N VAL A 69 1.38 -2.39 5.60
CA VAL A 69 0.04 -2.45 5.00
C VAL A 69 0.01 -1.52 3.80
N SER A 70 -0.38 -2.05 2.64
CA SER A 70 -0.50 -1.29 1.40
C SER A 70 -1.88 -1.44 0.81
N PHE A 71 -2.55 -0.31 0.59
CA PHE A 71 -3.60 -0.27 -0.42
C PHE A 71 -2.98 -0.38 -1.81
N TYR A 72 -3.81 -0.66 -2.82
CA TYR A 72 -3.35 -0.89 -4.19
C TYR A 72 -4.46 -0.72 -5.21
N GLY A 73 -4.07 -0.47 -6.46
CA GLY A 73 -4.98 -0.54 -7.60
C GLY A 73 -5.33 -1.99 -7.91
N TRP A 74 -6.55 -2.43 -7.58
CA TRP A 74 -6.98 -3.82 -7.75
C TRP A 74 -6.89 -4.33 -9.20
N ASN A 75 -7.09 -3.45 -10.18
CA ASN A 75 -6.99 -3.75 -11.60
C ASN A 75 -5.54 -3.78 -12.12
N ARG A 76 -4.57 -3.43 -11.27
CA ARG A 76 -3.12 -3.43 -11.54
C ARG A 76 -2.36 -4.24 -10.51
N VAL A 77 -3.05 -5.18 -9.85
CA VAL A 77 -2.52 -6.02 -8.77
C VAL A 77 -1.28 -6.80 -9.18
N ASP A 78 -1.18 -7.19 -10.46
CA ASP A 78 -0.01 -7.84 -11.04
C ASP A 78 1.27 -7.02 -10.84
N ARG A 79 1.21 -5.70 -11.07
CA ARG A 79 2.35 -4.78 -10.93
C ARG A 79 2.74 -4.59 -9.47
N PHE A 80 1.77 -4.35 -8.59
CA PHE A 80 2.00 -4.22 -7.15
C PHE A 80 2.57 -5.50 -6.54
N MET A 81 1.98 -6.65 -6.88
CA MET A 81 2.44 -7.94 -6.39
C MET A 81 3.87 -8.26 -6.85
N ALA A 82 4.20 -7.96 -8.11
CA ALA A 82 5.57 -8.11 -8.61
C ALA A 82 6.53 -7.20 -7.84
N ALA A 83 6.20 -5.92 -7.65
CA ALA A 83 7.07 -4.96 -6.98
C ALA A 83 7.35 -5.33 -5.52
N TRP A 84 6.32 -5.72 -4.76
CA TRP A 84 6.46 -6.16 -3.37
C TRP A 84 7.33 -7.41 -3.25
N LYS A 85 7.07 -8.42 -4.09
CA LYS A 85 7.83 -9.68 -4.07
C LYS A 85 9.29 -9.47 -4.47
N ASN A 86 9.54 -8.67 -5.51
CA ASN A 86 10.89 -8.32 -5.96
C ASN A 86 11.67 -7.55 -4.91
N ALA A 87 11.02 -6.69 -4.12
CA ALA A 87 11.65 -6.00 -2.99
C ALA A 87 11.97 -6.92 -1.81
N GLY A 88 11.39 -8.13 -1.77
CA GLY A 88 11.63 -9.14 -0.73
C GLY A 88 10.50 -9.29 0.29
N PHE A 89 9.36 -8.61 0.10
CA PHE A 89 8.21 -8.79 0.99
C PHE A 89 7.51 -10.14 0.75
N SER A 90 7.02 -10.72 1.84
CA SER A 90 6.05 -11.82 1.81
C SER A 90 4.63 -11.28 2.01
N VAL A 91 3.66 -11.77 1.23
CA VAL A 91 2.24 -11.45 1.45
C VAL A 91 1.72 -12.38 2.55
N VAL A 92 1.24 -11.80 3.65
CA VAL A 92 0.86 -12.54 4.87
C VAL A 92 -0.58 -12.32 5.31
N GLY A 93 -1.31 -11.45 4.61
CA GLY A 93 -2.72 -11.21 4.88
C GLY A 93 -3.34 -10.26 3.87
N HIS A 94 -4.66 -10.15 3.92
CA HIS A 94 -5.44 -9.27 3.07
C HIS A 94 -6.58 -8.71 3.91
N LEU A 95 -6.85 -7.42 3.77
CA LEU A 95 -7.91 -6.71 4.48
C LEU A 95 -8.91 -6.18 3.46
N VAL A 96 -10.20 -6.38 3.72
CA VAL A 96 -11.32 -5.92 2.91
C VAL A 96 -12.15 -4.97 3.75
N PHE A 97 -12.22 -3.71 3.35
CA PHE A 97 -13.02 -2.67 3.98
C PHE A 97 -14.31 -2.52 3.20
N THR A 98 -15.40 -3.08 3.72
CA THR A 98 -16.72 -3.04 3.07
C THR A 98 -17.31 -1.63 3.12
N LYS A 99 -18.02 -1.22 2.07
CA LYS A 99 -18.71 0.08 1.97
C LYS A 99 -20.22 -0.10 2.02
N ASN A 100 -20.89 0.81 2.72
CA ASN A 100 -22.35 0.84 2.79
C ASN A 100 -23.01 1.37 1.49
N TYR A 101 -22.21 1.80 0.51
CA TYR A 101 -22.66 2.30 -0.78
C TYR A 101 -21.83 1.73 -1.95
N THR A 102 -22.39 1.79 -3.16
CA THR A 102 -21.71 1.44 -4.41
C THR A 102 -20.98 2.66 -4.96
N SER A 103 -19.65 2.65 -4.99
CA SER A 103 -18.85 3.79 -5.48
C SER A 103 -18.93 3.93 -7.01
N LYS A 104 -18.99 2.80 -7.71
CA LYS A 104 -19.23 2.68 -9.14
C LYS A 104 -19.77 1.28 -9.43
N ALA A 105 -20.53 1.15 -10.50
CA ALA A 105 -20.97 -0.15 -11.01
C ALA A 105 -20.47 -0.32 -12.45
N ALA A 106 -19.99 -1.52 -12.75
CA ALA A 106 -19.77 -1.98 -14.12
C ALA A 106 -20.25 -3.44 -14.19
N TYR A 107 -19.33 -4.41 -14.17
CA TYR A 107 -19.69 -5.83 -14.04
C TYR A 107 -20.24 -6.20 -12.66
N VAL A 108 -19.80 -5.50 -11.61
CA VAL A 108 -20.29 -5.64 -10.23
C VAL A 108 -20.43 -4.26 -9.58
N GLY A 109 -21.20 -4.19 -8.48
CA GLY A 109 -21.23 -3.02 -7.62
C GLY A 109 -19.96 -2.97 -6.77
N TYR A 110 -19.07 -2.02 -7.05
CA TYR A 110 -17.84 -1.85 -6.28
C TYR A 110 -18.18 -1.26 -4.90
N ARG A 111 -18.08 -2.11 -3.87
CA ARG A 111 -18.50 -1.84 -2.50
C ARG A 111 -17.43 -2.21 -1.47
N HIS A 112 -16.16 -2.21 -1.86
CA HIS A 112 -15.06 -2.40 -0.93
C HIS A 112 -13.81 -1.65 -1.37
N GLU A 113 -12.90 -1.45 -0.42
CA GLU A 113 -11.49 -1.21 -0.65
C GLU A 113 -10.69 -2.35 -0.04
N CYS A 114 -9.48 -2.57 -0.55
CA CYS A 114 -8.64 -3.67 -0.11
C CYS A 114 -7.22 -3.18 0.18
N ALA A 115 -6.58 -3.82 1.16
CA ALA A 115 -5.16 -3.64 1.44
C ALA A 115 -4.49 -4.99 1.66
N TYR A 116 -3.26 -5.15 1.19
CA TYR A 116 -2.44 -6.30 1.54
C TYR A 116 -1.63 -6.02 2.80
N ILE A 117 -1.50 -7.07 3.62
CA ILE A 117 -0.53 -7.12 4.72
C ILE A 117 0.72 -7.83 4.19
N LEU A 118 1.84 -7.12 4.28
CA LEU A 118 3.15 -7.52 3.79
C LEU A 118 4.10 -7.66 4.99
N ALA A 119 5.00 -8.63 4.93
CA ALA A 119 5.99 -8.88 5.98
C ALA A 119 7.42 -8.81 5.42
N LYS A 120 8.30 -8.17 6.18
CA LYS A 120 9.76 -8.36 6.06
C LYS A 120 10.18 -9.39 7.11
N GLY A 121 10.69 -10.54 6.67
CA GLY A 121 11.04 -11.63 7.59
C GLY A 121 9.80 -12.34 8.15
N ARG A 122 9.82 -12.67 9.45
CA ARG A 122 8.74 -13.40 10.15
C ARG A 122 8.29 -12.64 11.40
N PRO A 123 7.43 -11.60 11.23
CA PRO A 123 6.83 -10.88 12.35
C PRO A 123 6.07 -11.80 13.30
N ARG A 124 6.02 -11.43 14.58
CA ARG A 124 5.23 -12.16 15.58
C ARG A 124 3.74 -12.13 15.20
N LEU A 125 3.08 -13.28 15.28
CA LEU A 125 1.64 -13.37 15.06
C LEU A 125 0.86 -12.60 16.15
N PRO A 126 -0.24 -11.93 15.80
CA PRO A 126 -1.10 -11.29 16.78
C PRO A 126 -1.76 -12.34 17.68
N GLN A 127 -1.92 -12.05 18.97
CA GLN A 127 -2.65 -12.93 19.89
C GLN A 127 -4.14 -13.04 19.52
N ASN A 128 -4.71 -11.93 19.06
CA ASN A 128 -6.09 -11.83 18.59
C ASN A 128 -6.07 -11.31 17.14
N PRO A 129 -6.06 -12.20 16.14
CA PRO A 129 -6.16 -11.80 14.74
C PRO A 129 -7.46 -11.02 14.50
N LEU A 130 -7.38 -9.94 13.72
CA LEU A 130 -8.57 -9.25 13.24
C LEU A 130 -9.26 -10.09 12.16
N PRO A 131 -10.60 -10.00 12.01
CA PRO A 131 -11.24 -10.49 10.81
C PRO A 131 -10.68 -9.74 9.60
N ASP A 132 -10.46 -10.47 8.51
CA ASP A 132 -9.95 -9.92 7.25
C ASP A 132 -11.00 -9.07 6.53
N VAL A 133 -12.29 -9.31 6.78
CA VAL A 133 -13.39 -8.46 6.33
C VAL A 133 -13.84 -7.52 7.45
N LEU A 134 -13.69 -6.23 7.20
CA LEU A 134 -13.98 -5.15 8.13
C LEU A 134 -15.22 -4.37 7.66
N GLY A 135 -16.18 -4.23 8.57
CA GLY A 135 -17.37 -3.38 8.37
C GLY A 135 -17.01 -1.89 8.37
N TRP A 136 -17.69 -1.09 7.55
CA TRP A 136 -17.68 0.37 7.73
C TRP A 136 -18.44 0.71 9.02
N LYS A 137 -17.80 1.40 9.96
CA LYS A 137 -18.46 1.99 11.14
C LYS A 137 -18.76 3.46 10.90
#